data_AF-A0A662KRA9-F1
#
_entry.id   AF-A0A662KRA9-F1
#
_cell.length_a   1.000
_cell.length_b   1.000
_cell.length_c   1.000
_cell.angle_alpha   90.00
_cell.angle_beta   90.00
_cell.angle_gamma   90.00
#
_symmetry.space_group_name_H-M   'P 1'
#
loop_
_entity.id
_entity.type
_entity.pdbx_description
1 polymer ?
#
loop_
_entity_poly.entity_id
_entity_poly.type
_entity_poly.pdbx_seq_one_letter_code
_entity_poly.pdbx_strand_id
1 'polypeptide(L)' 'VVESYTIIYVPPQEFEGKAPYAIALIKMDEGCYLTGEIVDCKLDEIHIGMRVEACLRRIQEDGKRGAIYYGYKFRKAE' A
#
# COMPACT_ATOMS: atom_id res chain seq x y z
N VAL A 1 5.43 5.94 9.79
CA VAL A 1 5.39 7.17 8.95
C VAL A 1 5.84 6.87 7.54
N VAL A 2 5.36 7.60 6.53
CA VAL A 2 5.85 7.49 5.15
C VAL A 2 7.26 8.06 5.06
N GLU A 3 8.26 7.21 4.80
CA GLU A 3 9.66 7.62 4.60
C GLU A 3 9.88 8.09 3.16
N SER A 4 9.34 7.35 2.20
CA SER A 4 9.37 7.67 0.77
C SER A 4 8.20 6.97 0.08
N TYR A 5 7.75 7.50 -1.05
CA TYR A 5 6.65 6.91 -1.82
C TYR A 5 6.79 7.16 -3.32
N THR A 6 6.05 6.39 -4.09
CA THR A 6 5.86 6.59 -5.52
C THR A 6 4.43 6.26 -5.92
N ILE A 7 3.96 6.88 -6.99
CA ILE A 7 2.66 6.59 -7.60
C ILE A 7 2.91 5.79 -8.87
N ILE A 8 2.38 4.58 -8.92
CA ILE A 8 2.47 3.70 -10.07
C ILE A 8 1.29 3.98 -10.99
N TYR A 9 1.56 4.63 -12.11
CA TYR A 9 0.56 4.92 -13.15
C TYR A 9 0.45 3.80 -14.20
N VAL A 10 1.54 3.09 -14.46
CA VAL A 10 1.61 2.01 -15.45
C VAL A 10 2.19 0.76 -14.76
N PRO A 11 1.33 -0.09 -14.17
CA PRO A 11 1.77 -1.29 -13.49
C PRO A 11 1.88 -2.49 -14.46
N PRO A 12 2.42 -3.62 -14.00
CA PRO A 12 2.30 -4.90 -14.70
C PRO A 12 0.84 -5.31 -14.90
N GLN A 13 0.59 -6.17 -15.89
CA GLN A 13 -0.75 -6.59 -16.31
C GLN A 13 -1.63 -7.08 -15.14
N GLU A 14 -1.05 -7.84 -14.22
CA GLU A 14 -1.73 -8.40 -13.04
C GLU A 14 -2.28 -7.32 -12.08
N PHE A 15 -1.78 -6.09 -12.18
CA PHE A 15 -2.13 -4.96 -11.32
C PHE A 15 -2.77 -3.79 -12.08
N GLU A 16 -3.06 -3.92 -13.37
CA GLU A 16 -3.69 -2.87 -14.19
C GLU A 16 -4.98 -2.34 -13.57
N GLY A 17 -5.82 -3.22 -13.00
CA GLY A 17 -7.06 -2.84 -12.33
C GLY A 17 -6.89 -2.02 -11.04
N LYS A 18 -5.65 -1.81 -10.57
CA LYS A 18 -5.35 -0.97 -9.41
C LYS A 18 -4.76 0.39 -9.80
N ALA A 19 -4.41 0.61 -11.07
CA ALA A 19 -3.79 1.85 -11.49
C ALA A 19 -4.77 3.05 -11.41
N PRO A 20 -4.31 4.24 -10.97
CA PRO A 20 -3.05 4.51 -10.28
C PRO A 20 -3.11 4.11 -8.80
N TYR A 21 -2.00 3.63 -8.24
CA TYR A 21 -1.87 3.33 -6.81
C TYR A 21 -0.52 3.77 -6.24
N ALA A 22 -0.50 4.04 -4.93
CA ALA A 22 0.72 4.44 -4.24
C ALA A 22 1.39 3.24 -3.54
N ILE A 23 2.69 3.11 -3.71
CA ILE A 23 3.56 2.26 -2.88
C ILE A 23 4.47 3.16 -2.06
N ALA A 24 4.68 2.81 -0.80
CA ALA A 24 5.54 3.54 0.11
C ALA A 24 6.46 2.63 0.90
N LEU A 25 7.62 3.19 1.26
CA LEU A 25 8.48 2.71 2.32
C LEU A 25 8.02 3.36 3.62
N ILE A 26 7.57 2.55 4.58
CA ILE A 26 7.04 2.98 5.86
C ILE A 26 8.07 2.69 6.95
N LYS A 27 8.48 3.73 7.67
CA LYS A 27 9.24 3.59 8.92
C LYS A 27 8.28 3.35 10.07
N MET A 28 8.37 2.17 10.68
CA MET A 28 7.57 1.78 11.85
C MET A 28 8.12 2.45 13.12
N ASP A 29 7.29 2.58 14.15
CA ASP A 29 7.69 3.23 15.40
C ASP A 29 8.75 2.39 16.15
N GLU A 30 8.78 1.08 15.91
CA GLU A 30 9.78 0.13 16.39
C GLU A 30 11.13 0.24 15.63
N GLY A 31 11.20 1.06 14.58
CA GLY A 31 12.43 1.37 13.84
C GLY A 31 12.71 0.52 12.61
N CYS A 32 11.90 -0.50 12.32
CA CYS A 32 11.99 -1.27 11.08
C CYS A 32 11.30 -0.55 9.90
N TYR A 33 11.62 -0.98 8.68
CA TYR A 33 11.00 -0.48 7.47
C TYR A 33 10.16 -1.55 6.79
N LEU A 34 8.96 -1.18 6.36
CA LEU A 34 8.04 -2.04 5.62
C LEU A 34 7.66 -1.39 4.30
N THR A 35 7.62 -2.16 3.22
CA THR A 35 7.10 -1.71 1.94
C THR A 35 5.66 -2.13 1.79
N GLY A 36 4.77 -1.22 1.42
CA GLY A 36 3.36 -1.54 1.21
C GLY A 36 2.60 -0.47 0.44
N GLU A 37 1.42 -0.83 -0.03
CA GLU A 37 0.51 0.12 -0.68
C GLU A 37 -0.13 1.05 0.36
N ILE A 38 -0.31 2.32 0.00
CA ILE A 38 -1.14 3.27 0.77
C ILE A 38 -2.55 3.25 0.18
N VAL A 39 -3.55 3.10 1.05
CA VAL A 39 -4.98 3.01 0.70
C VAL A 39 -5.83 3.94 1.57
N ASP A 40 -7.10 4.06 1.21
CA ASP A 40 -8.12 4.84 1.91
C ASP A 40 -7.81 6.35 2.03
N CYS A 41 -6.99 6.88 1.13
CA CYS A 41 -6.76 8.32 0.96
C CYS A 41 -6.63 8.66 -0.52
N LYS A 42 -6.74 9.95 -0.86
CA LYS A 42 -6.41 10.39 -2.22
C LYS A 42 -4.90 10.40 -2.43
N LEU A 43 -4.46 10.26 -3.68
CA LEU A 43 -3.03 10.19 -4.01
C LEU A 43 -2.30 11.52 -3.76
N ASP A 44 -3.00 12.65 -3.89
CA ASP A 44 -2.48 14.00 -3.65
C ASP A 44 -2.38 14.35 -2.15
N GLU A 45 -3.02 13.58 -1.28
CA GLU A 45 -2.90 13.71 0.18
C GLU A 45 -1.63 13.04 0.72
N ILE A 46 -1.01 12.14 -0.07
CA ILE A 46 0.18 11.39 0.33
C ILE A 46 1.41 12.29 0.28
N HIS A 47 2.13 12.35 1.39
CA HIS A 47 3.38 13.11 1.51
C HIS A 47 4.35 12.41 2.47
N ILE A 48 5.65 12.66 2.29
CA ILE A 48 6.69 12.17 3.22
C ILE A 48 6.44 12.75 4.61
N GLY A 49 6.57 11.91 5.63
CA GLY A 49 6.25 12.23 7.02
C GLY A 49 4.81 11.92 7.43
N MET A 50 3.91 11.58 6.48
CA MET A 50 2.53 11.24 6.81
C MET A 50 2.46 10.04 7.77
N ARG A 51 1.71 10.20 8.86
CA ARG A 51 1.41 9.12 9.82
C ARG A 51 0.43 8.13 9.19
N VAL A 52 0.79 6.85 9.28
CA VAL A 52 0.01 5.75 8.72
C VAL A 52 -0.01 4.59 9.70
N GLU A 53 -1.04 3.76 9.58
CA GLU A 53 -1.19 2.52 10.34
C GLU A 53 -1.45 1.33 9.40
N ALA A 54 -1.06 0.13 9.84
CA ALA A 54 -1.30 -1.09 9.08
C ALA A 54 -2.78 -1.48 9.13
N CYS A 55 -3.32 -1.92 8.00
CA CYS A 55 -4.67 -2.45 7.88
C CYS A 55 -4.66 -3.77 7.10
N LEU A 56 -5.57 -4.68 7.47
CA LEU A 56 -5.73 -5.95 6.78
C LEU A 56 -6.48 -5.74 5.45
N ARG A 57 -5.89 -6.21 4.35
CA ARG A 57 -6.47 -6.11 3.02
C ARG A 57 -6.21 -7.39 2.22
N ARG A 58 -7.10 -7.66 1.26
CA ARG A 58 -6.86 -8.65 0.22
C ARG A 58 -5.76 -8.13 -0.72
N ILE A 59 -4.66 -8.86 -0.82
CA ILE A 59 -3.49 -8.46 -1.62
C ILE A 59 -3.53 -9.11 -3.00
N GLN A 60 -3.80 -10.42 -3.04
CA GLN A 60 -3.78 -11.24 -4.24
C GLN A 60 -4.77 -12.41 -4.11
N GLU A 61 -5.16 -12.96 -5.26
CA GLU A 61 -5.97 -14.17 -5.37
C GLU A 61 -5.27 -15.11 -6.37
N ASP A 62 -5.08 -16.37 -5.98
CA ASP A 62 -4.44 -17.38 -6.82
C ASP A 62 -5.44 -17.97 -7.84
N GLY A 63 -5.89 -17.13 -8.77
CA GLY A 63 -6.88 -17.51 -9.79
C GLY A 63 -8.25 -17.89 -9.22
N LYS A 64 -9.17 -18.30 -10.10
CA LYS A 64 -10.61 -18.46 -9.78
C LYS A 64 -10.95 -19.54 -8.74
N ARG A 65 -10.00 -20.42 -8.42
CA ARG A 65 -10.20 -21.54 -7.48
C ARG A 65 -9.09 -21.65 -6.44
N GLY A 66 -8.13 -20.72 -6.42
CA GLY A 66 -7.03 -20.75 -5.46
C GLY A 66 -7.29 -19.87 -4.24
N ALA A 67 -6.25 -19.74 -3.42
CA ALA A 67 -6.34 -19.04 -2.14
C ALA A 67 -6.41 -17.52 -2.32
N ILE A 68 -7.12 -16.88 -1.39
CA ILE A 68 -7.07 -15.43 -1.23
C ILE A 68 -5.97 -15.10 -0.22
N TYR A 69 -4.95 -14.36 -0.66
CA TYR A 69 -3.88 -13.89 0.20
C TYR A 69 -4.26 -12.55 0.83
N TYR A 70 -4.44 -12.58 2.15
CA TYR A 70 -4.57 -11.38 2.97
C TYR A 70 -3.21 -10.95 3.50
N GLY A 71 -3.02 -9.64 3.65
CA GLY A 71 -1.80 -9.05 4.14
C GLY A 71 -2.01 -7.62 4.58
N TYR A 72 -0.91 -6.95 4.92
CA TYR A 72 -0.95 -5.56 5.34
C TYR A 72 -0.94 -4.61 4.13
N LYS A 73 -1.70 -3.53 4.25
CA LYS A 73 -1.49 -2.26 3.56
C LYS A 73 -1.47 -1.15 4.59
N PHE A 74 -1.26 0.09 4.17
CA PHE A 74 -1.21 1.23 5.08
C PHE A 74 -2.33 2.21 4.76
N ARG A 75 -2.99 2.74 5.78
CA ARG A 75 -3.94 3.86 5.64
C ARG A 75 -3.49 5.02 6.52
N LYS A 76 -4.00 6.21 6.26
CA LYS A 76 -3.75 7.38 7.11
C LYS A 76 -4.15 7.03 8.55
N ALA A 77 -3.25 7.25 9.49
CA ALA A 77 -3.56 7.08 10.91
C ALA A 77 -4.47 8.23 11.37
N GLU A 78 -5.39 7.92 12.27
CA GLU A 78 -6.23 8.92 12.94
C GLU A 78 -5.42 9.80 13.91
#